data_AF-A0A3C0BVR3-F1
#
_entry.id   AF-A0A3C0BVR3-F1
#
_cell.length_a   1.000
_cell.length_b   1.000
_cell.length_c   1.000
_cell.angle_alpha   90.00
_cell.angle_beta   90.00
_cell.angle_gamma   90.00
#
_symmetry.space_group_name_H-M   'P 1'
#
loop_
_entity.id
_entity.type
_entity.pdbx_description
1 polymer ?
#
loop_
_entity_poly.entity_id
_entity_poly.type
_entity_poly.pdbx_seq_one_letter_code
_entity_poly.pdbx_strand_id
1 'polypeptide(L)'
;MKVYFTQLITYRCAIKEVRYGYNDGAVDKVFALPAGDPADPNGVPENAKIYMNVPAKTASMSVQLTYVDGTQSETRTFNAPK
;
A
#
# COMPACT_ATOMS: atom_id res chain seq x y z
N MET A 1 5.28 3.14 -14.99
CA MET A 1 4.28 2.13 -14.57
C MET A 1 3.54 2.66 -13.35
N LYS A 2 2.25 2.33 -13.20
CA LYS A 2 1.45 2.69 -12.03
C LYS A 2 1.21 1.45 -11.17
N VAL A 3 1.34 1.61 -9.85
CA VAL A 3 0.94 0.59 -8.87
C VAL A 3 -0.26 1.12 -8.11
N TYR A 4 -1.31 0.31 -8.00
CA TYR A 4 -2.58 0.67 -7.40
C TYR A 4 -2.69 0.13 -5.97
N PHE A 5 -3.21 0.96 -5.08
CA PHE A 5 -3.43 0.68 -3.67
C PHE A 5 -4.91 0.77 -3.29
N THR A 6 -5.81 0.79 -4.28
CA THR A 6 -7.25 1.01 -4.11
C THR A 6 -7.85 0.12 -3.02
N GLN A 7 -7.54 -1.18 -3.03
CA GLN A 7 -8.06 -2.12 -2.04
C GLN A 7 -7.57 -1.82 -0.63
N LEU A 8 -6.31 -1.40 -0.45
CA LEU A 8 -5.80 -1.01 0.87
C LEU A 8 -6.48 0.26 1.39
N ILE A 9 -6.87 1.18 0.50
CA ILE A 9 -7.60 2.40 0.86
C ILE A 9 -9.03 2.07 1.33
N THR A 10 -9.68 1.10 0.70
CA THR A 10 -10.96 0.55 1.17
C THR A 10 -10.84 -0.05 2.57
N TYR A 11 -9.70 -0.64 2.94
CA TYR A 11 -9.50 -1.23 4.27
C TYR A 11 -8.67 -0.36 5.23
N ARG A 12 -8.51 0.93 4.94
CA ARG A 12 -7.57 1.82 5.66
C ARG A 12 -7.81 1.93 7.16
N CYS A 13 -9.04 1.72 7.64
CA CYS A 13 -9.36 1.76 9.07
C CYS A 13 -8.68 0.65 9.88
N ALA A 14 -8.36 -0.48 9.26
CA ALA A 14 -7.66 -1.59 9.91
C ALA A 14 -6.14 -1.54 9.74
N ILE A 15 -5.63 -0.70 8.83
CA ILE A 15 -4.23 -0.65 8.44
C ILE A 15 -3.58 0.58 9.08
N LYS A 16 -2.57 0.34 9.92
CA LYS A 16 -1.79 1.40 10.55
C LYS A 16 -0.75 1.98 9.59
N GLU A 17 -0.06 1.13 8.84
CA GLU A 17 1.00 1.55 7.93
C GLU A 17 1.15 0.59 6.76
N VAL A 18 1.42 1.14 5.57
CA VAL A 18 1.80 0.37 4.37
C VAL A 18 3.25 0.70 4.06
N ARG A 19 4.12 -0.32 4.10
CA ARG A 19 5.51 -0.20 3.67
C ARG A 19 5.77 -0.95 2.38
N TYR A 20 6.69 -0.43 1.59
CA TYR A 20 7.10 -1.03 0.33
C TYR A 20 8.59 -0.88 0.02
N GLY A 21 9.08 -1.74 -0.86
CA GLY A 21 10.42 -1.72 -1.45
C GLY A 21 10.37 -2.05 -2.93
N TYR A 22 11.44 -1.72 -3.67
CA TYR A 22 11.59 -2.05 -5.08
C TYR A 22 12.73 -3.03 -5.27
N ASN A 23 12.63 -3.92 -6.27
CA ASN A 23 13.73 -4.74 -6.80
C ASN A 23 14.59 -5.39 -5.70
N ASP A 24 13.99 -6.27 -4.90
CA ASP A 24 14.63 -6.99 -3.77
C ASP A 24 15.27 -6.09 -2.68
N GLY A 25 15.03 -4.78 -2.74
CA GLY A 25 15.48 -3.81 -1.75
C GLY A 25 14.63 -3.82 -0.48
N ALA A 26 15.08 -3.03 0.50
CA ALA A 26 14.40 -2.90 1.79
C ALA A 26 12.95 -2.40 1.65
N VAL A 27 12.06 -2.96 2.48
CA VAL A 27 10.64 -2.58 2.60
C VAL A 27 10.51 -1.41 3.60
N ASP A 28 11.10 -0.27 3.25
CA ASP A 28 11.30 0.87 4.15
C ASP A 28 10.54 2.14 3.75
N LYS A 29 10.01 2.20 2.52
CA LYS A 29 9.25 3.35 2.03
C LYS A 29 7.80 3.25 2.46
N VAL A 30 7.19 4.37 2.78
CA VAL A 30 5.80 4.43 3.25
C VAL A 30 4.88 4.88 2.14
N PHE A 31 3.78 4.15 1.95
CA PHE A 31 2.63 4.64 1.19
C PHE A 31 1.60 5.21 2.16
N ALA A 32 1.39 6.53 2.11
CA ALA A 32 0.47 7.20 3.01
C ALA A 32 -0.98 6.87 2.65
N LEU A 33 -1.67 6.17 3.54
CA LEU A 33 -3.12 5.97 3.45
C LEU A 33 -3.85 7.22 3.96
N PRO A 34 -5.05 7.53 3.41
CA PRO A 34 -5.95 8.50 4.04
C PRO A 34 -6.31 8.07 5.47
N ALA A 35 -6.74 9.01 6.29
CA ALA A 35 -7.25 8.69 7.62
C ALA A 35 -8.46 7.75 7.55
N GLY A 36 -8.54 6.80 8.49
CA GLY A 36 -9.72 5.95 8.64
C GLY A 36 -10.96 6.75 9.03
N ASP A 37 -12.11 6.36 8.48
CA ASP A 37 -13.42 6.88 8.86
C ASP A 37 -14.27 5.71 9.40
N PRO A 38 -14.50 5.60 10.72
CA PRO A 38 -15.33 4.55 11.28
C PRO A 38 -16.81 4.61 10.84
N ALA A 39 -17.30 5.78 10.43
CA ALA A 39 -18.67 5.95 9.93
C ALA A 39 -18.83 5.49 8.48
N ASP A 40 -17.75 5.57 7.69
CA ASP A 40 -17.65 5.03 6.33
C ASP A 40 -16.35 4.23 6.13
N PRO A 41 -16.26 3.02 6.72
CA PRO A 41 -15.00 2.29 6.83
C PRO A 41 -14.47 1.79 5.48
N ASN A 42 -15.35 1.66 4.48
CA ASN A 42 -15.01 1.14 3.15
C ASN A 42 -15.09 2.21 2.05
N GLY A 43 -15.69 3.36 2.30
CA GLY A 43 -15.76 4.46 1.33
C GLY A 43 -14.38 5.00 1.01
N VAL A 44 -14.08 5.16 -0.27
CA VAL A 44 -12.81 5.74 -0.74
C VAL A 44 -13.00 7.25 -0.87
N PRO A 45 -12.26 8.08 -0.12
CA PRO A 45 -12.36 9.54 -0.26
C PRO A 45 -12.07 9.98 -1.70
N GLU A 46 -12.82 10.95 -2.22
CA GLU A 46 -12.69 11.40 -3.63
C GLU A 46 -11.27 11.87 -3.98
N ASN A 47 -10.56 12.45 -3.01
CA ASN A 47 -9.19 12.96 -3.19
C ASN A 47 -8.11 11.94 -2.79
N ALA A 48 -8.46 10.70 -2.50
CA ALA A 48 -7.49 9.67 -2.13
C ALA A 48 -6.52 9.41 -3.27
N LYS A 49 -5.22 9.38 -2.96
CA LYS A 49 -4.19 8.93 -3.90
C LYS A 49 -4.27 7.42 -4.02
N ILE A 50 -4.97 6.91 -5.03
CA ILE A 50 -5.20 5.47 -5.20
C ILE A 50 -4.06 4.73 -5.93
N TYR A 51 -3.09 5.46 -6.49
CA TYR A 51 -1.93 4.89 -7.16
C TYR A 51 -0.70 5.78 -6.99
N MET A 52 0.46 5.20 -7.29
CA MET A 52 1.71 5.95 -7.46
C MET A 52 2.44 5.52 -8.74
N ASN A 53 3.24 6.45 -9.28
CA ASN A 53 4.19 6.14 -10.33
C ASN A 53 5.44 5.53 -9.70
N VAL A 54 5.94 4.44 -10.28
CA VAL A 54 7.21 3.81 -9.87
C VAL A 54 8.33 4.12 -10.87
N PRO A 55 9.60 4.04 -10.45
CA PRO A 55 10.74 4.20 -11.37
C PRO A 55 10.63 3.29 -12.59
N ALA A 56 11.11 3.75 -13.75
CA ALA A 56 10.94 3.05 -15.03
C ALA A 56 11.52 1.62 -15.05
N LYS A 57 12.56 1.35 -14.26
CA LYS A 57 13.24 0.04 -14.16
C LYS A 57 12.78 -0.79 -12.95
N THR A 58 11.56 -0.55 -12.46
CA THR A 58 10.98 -1.38 -11.38
C THR A 58 10.53 -2.71 -11.98
N ALA A 59 11.20 -3.80 -11.59
CA ALA A 59 10.91 -5.18 -11.99
C ALA A 59 10.03 -5.90 -10.96
N SER A 60 10.14 -5.54 -9.68
CA SER A 60 9.30 -6.06 -8.61
C SER A 60 9.06 -5.03 -7.51
N MET A 61 7.99 -5.23 -6.75
CA MET A 61 7.64 -4.44 -5.58
C MET A 61 7.23 -5.36 -4.44
N SER A 62 7.86 -5.21 -3.29
CA SER A 62 7.51 -5.91 -2.07
C SER A 62 6.72 -4.99 -1.16
N VAL A 63 5.66 -5.50 -0.54
CA VAL A 63 4.75 -4.74 0.32
C VAL A 63 4.52 -5.49 1.63
N GLN A 64 4.52 -4.77 2.75
CA GLN A 64 4.14 -5.29 4.06
C GLN A 64 3.18 -4.31 4.73
N LEU A 65 2.16 -4.84 5.40
CA LEU A 65 1.18 -4.07 6.16
C LEU A 65 1.48 -4.22 7.66
N THR A 66 1.34 -3.13 8.39
CA THR A 66 1.16 -3.17 9.85
C THR A 66 -0.28 -2.80 10.16
N TYR A 67 -0.96 -3.62 10.94
CA TYR A 67 -2.36 -3.40 11.33
C TYR A 67 -2.45 -2.56 12.61
N VAL A 68 -3.64 -2.01 12.89
CA VAL A 68 -3.88 -1.16 14.07
C VAL A 68 -3.67 -1.87 15.40
N ASP A 69 -3.81 -3.20 15.43
CA ASP A 69 -3.52 -4.06 16.60
C ASP A 69 -2.03 -4.36 16.79
N GLY A 70 -1.17 -3.86 15.89
CA GLY A 70 0.28 -4.06 15.91
C GLY A 70 0.78 -5.33 15.21
N THR A 71 -0.12 -6.20 14.74
CA THR A 71 0.28 -7.36 13.93
C THR A 71 0.77 -6.93 12.56
N GLN A 72 1.57 -7.78 11.91
CA GLN A 72 2.10 -7.52 10.57
C GLN A 72 1.65 -8.60 9.60
N SER A 73 1.39 -8.21 8.35
CA SER A 73 1.24 -9.16 7.27
C SER A 73 2.58 -9.82 6.94
N GLU A 74 2.52 -10.94 6.24
CA GLU A 74 3.65 -11.40 5.45
C GLU A 74 4.05 -10.31 4.43
N THR A 75 5.34 -10.27 4.10
CA THR A 75 5.80 -9.48 2.96
C THR A 75 5.39 -10.19 1.67
N ARG A 76 4.67 -9.48 0.80
CA ARG A 76 4.23 -9.98 -0.50
C ARG A 76 4.98 -9.26 -1.62
N THR A 77 5.56 -10.02 -2.54
CA THR A 77 6.27 -9.48 -3.71
C THR A 77 5.43 -9.65 -4.96
N PHE A 78 5.30 -8.55 -5.72
CA PHE A 78 4.56 -8.48 -6.97
C PHE A 78 5.53 -8.11 -8.09
N ASN A 79 5.51 -8.89 -9.17
CA ASN A 79 6.35 -8.63 -10.34
C ASN A 79 5.66 -7.68 -11.31
N ALA A 80 6.45 -6.85 -11.97
CA ALA A 80 5.99 -6.06 -13.10
C ALA A 80 5.37 -6.99 -14.17
N PRO A 81 4.29 -6.56 -14.85
CA PRO A 81 3.77 -7.27 -16.02
C PRO A 81 4.87 -7.48 -17.05
N LYS A 82 4.85 -8.65 -17.73
CA LYS A 82 5.75 -8.96 -18.84
C LYS A 82 5.35 -8.21 -20.10
#